data_AF-A0A836KHQ8-F1
#
_entry.id   AF-A0A836KHQ8-F1
#
_cell.length_a   1.000
_cell.length_b   1.000
_cell.length_c   1.000
_cell.angle_alpha   90.00
_cell.angle_beta   90.00
_cell.angle_gamma   90.00
#
_symmetry.space_group_name_H-M   'P 1'
#
loop_
_entity.id
_entity.type
_entity.pdbx_description
1 polymer ?
#
loop_
_entity_poly.entity_id
_entity_poly.type
_entity_poly.pdbx_seq_one_letter_code
_entity_poly.pdbx_strand_id
1 'polypeptide(L)'
;MSAITKEFKGLTVKDAVTWHRPVASGVIFSLLFSIWAIFVFAEYTLTTFLSRIVTIFFILGAAAAVTKRTVVASPEDVTASMDRAYEVVRPHVTKSVDWMVSLVTWRDYAVSAKFFLATFVTAFLGNWMSDTTLLLVVLLVSFTAPVAYEKKQKEIECVLMKAHVYADKYLGMIKTQASSKKQTIEQQLHEMERKAQ
;
A
#
# COMPACT_ATOMS: atom_id res chain seq x y z
N MET A 1 -32.98 -5.01 -18.17
CA MET A 1 -31.68 -5.00 -17.44
C MET A 1 -30.77 -6.00 -18.13
N SER A 2 -29.62 -5.58 -18.66
CA SER A 2 -28.70 -6.49 -19.36
C SER A 2 -28.11 -7.52 -18.39
N ALA A 3 -27.81 -8.72 -18.89
CA ALA A 3 -27.26 -9.82 -18.07
C ALA A 3 -26.01 -9.39 -17.27
N ILE A 4 -25.22 -8.48 -17.83
CA ILE A 4 -24.01 -7.91 -17.21
C ILE A 4 -24.35 -7.13 -15.93
N THR A 5 -25.40 -6.31 -15.91
CA THR A 5 -25.77 -5.51 -14.72
C THR A 5 -26.17 -6.39 -13.53
N LYS A 6 -26.61 -7.62 -13.77
CA LYS A 6 -26.93 -8.59 -12.71
C LYS A 6 -25.66 -9.13 -12.03
N GLU A 7 -24.59 -9.32 -12.79
CA GLU A 7 -23.29 -9.78 -12.28
C GLU A 7 -22.62 -8.77 -11.34
N PHE A 8 -22.87 -7.47 -11.55
CA PHE A 8 -22.35 -6.39 -10.70
C PHE A 8 -23.19 -6.13 -9.44
N LYS A 9 -24.42 -6.66 -9.36
CA LYS A 9 -25.28 -6.44 -8.21
C LYS A 9 -24.74 -7.18 -6.99
N GLY A 10 -24.36 -6.43 -5.94
CA GLY A 10 -23.80 -6.97 -4.70
C GLY A 10 -22.35 -7.46 -4.82
N LEU A 11 -21.61 -6.99 -5.82
CA LEU A 11 -20.20 -7.36 -6.00
C LEU A 11 -19.33 -6.73 -4.92
N THR A 12 -18.60 -7.56 -4.16
CA THR A 12 -17.57 -7.08 -3.23
C THR A 12 -16.22 -7.06 -3.94
N VAL A 13 -15.31 -6.16 -3.54
CA VAL A 13 -13.93 -6.10 -4.09
C VAL A 13 -13.21 -7.44 -3.97
N LYS A 14 -13.42 -8.16 -2.86
CA LYS A 14 -12.90 -9.51 -2.66
C LYS A 14 -13.38 -10.47 -3.76
N ASP A 15 -14.67 -10.48 -4.07
CA ASP A 15 -15.24 -11.37 -5.09
C ASP A 15 -14.70 -11.06 -6.49
N ALA A 16 -14.45 -9.78 -6.77
CA ALA A 16 -13.86 -9.33 -8.02
C ALA A 16 -12.40 -9.80 -8.16
N VAL A 17 -11.59 -9.63 -7.12
CA VAL A 17 -10.16 -9.96 -7.13
C VAL A 17 -9.93 -11.48 -7.06
N THR A 18 -10.80 -12.22 -6.37
CA THR A 18 -10.75 -13.68 -6.24
C THR A 18 -11.39 -14.43 -7.44
N TRP A 19 -11.90 -13.71 -8.45
CA TRP A 19 -12.56 -14.32 -9.63
C TRP A 19 -13.80 -15.17 -9.30
N HIS A 20 -14.45 -14.94 -8.16
CA HIS A 20 -15.66 -15.68 -7.78
C HIS A 20 -16.82 -15.44 -8.77
N ARG A 21 -16.81 -14.26 -9.42
CA ARG A 21 -17.67 -13.92 -10.57
C ARG A 21 -16.81 -13.59 -11.80
N PRO A 22 -16.42 -14.59 -12.61
CA PRO A 22 -15.39 -14.41 -13.64
C PRO A 22 -15.75 -13.37 -14.71
N VAL A 23 -17.03 -13.20 -15.03
CA VAL A 23 -17.49 -12.17 -15.98
C VAL A 23 -17.29 -10.77 -15.42
N ALA A 24 -17.72 -10.50 -14.19
CA ALA A 24 -17.54 -9.20 -13.55
C ALA A 24 -16.05 -8.89 -13.31
N SER A 25 -15.29 -9.87 -12.79
CA SER A 25 -13.84 -9.78 -12.59
C SER A 25 -13.10 -9.52 -13.90
N GLY A 26 -13.44 -10.25 -14.96
CA GLY A 26 -12.83 -10.09 -16.28
C GLY A 26 -13.12 -8.72 -16.90
N VAL A 27 -14.35 -8.21 -16.73
CA VAL A 27 -14.69 -6.85 -17.18
C VAL A 27 -13.88 -5.80 -16.42
N ILE A 28 -13.80 -5.90 -15.08
CA ILE A 28 -13.01 -4.96 -14.27
C ILE A 28 -11.53 -5.02 -14.66
N PHE A 29 -10.97 -6.23 -14.80
CA PHE A 29 -9.59 -6.41 -15.21
C PHE A 29 -9.34 -5.83 -16.61
N SER A 30 -10.23 -6.08 -17.57
CA SER A 30 -10.12 -5.54 -18.93
C SER A 30 -10.20 -4.02 -18.95
N LEU A 31 -11.03 -3.41 -18.10
CA LEU A 31 -11.14 -1.96 -17.98
C LEU A 31 -9.84 -1.36 -17.42
N LEU A 32 -9.32 -1.93 -16.33
CA LEU A 32 -8.06 -1.50 -15.72
C LEU A 32 -6.88 -1.68 -16.68
N PHE A 33 -6.83 -2.81 -17.39
CA PHE A 33 -5.83 -3.09 -18.41
C PHE A 33 -5.95 -2.14 -19.59
N SER A 34 -7.16 -1.80 -20.03
CA SER A 34 -7.38 -0.84 -21.12
C SER A 34 -6.93 0.56 -20.73
N ILE A 35 -7.26 1.01 -19.51
CA ILE A 35 -6.76 2.26 -18.96
C ILE A 35 -5.23 2.24 -18.97
N TRP A 36 -4.62 1.22 -18.37
CA TRP A 36 -3.17 1.06 -18.38
C TRP A 36 -2.56 1.09 -19.80
N ALA A 37 -3.17 0.38 -20.75
CA ALA A 37 -2.70 0.34 -22.13
C ALA A 37 -2.76 1.72 -22.80
N ILE A 38 -3.82 2.49 -22.58
CA ILE A 38 -3.91 3.88 -23.06
C ILE A 38 -2.74 4.72 -22.51
N PHE A 39 -2.41 4.56 -21.22
CA PHE A 39 -1.27 5.26 -20.63
C PHE A 39 0.07 4.87 -21.26
N VAL A 40 0.27 3.59 -21.57
CA VAL A 40 1.48 3.10 -22.27
C VAL A 40 1.56 3.65 -23.69
N PHE A 41 0.49 3.51 -24.47
CA PHE A 41 0.49 3.90 -25.89
C PHE A 41 0.57 5.40 -26.10
N ALA A 42 0.10 6.19 -25.14
CA ALA A 42 0.24 7.64 -25.17
C ALA A 42 1.52 8.12 -24.45
N GLU A 43 2.46 7.21 -24.14
CA GLU A 43 3.77 7.48 -23.52
C GLU A 43 3.68 8.35 -22.24
N TYR A 44 2.58 8.22 -21.51
CA TYR A 44 2.38 8.99 -20.28
C TYR A 44 3.24 8.39 -19.16
N THR A 45 4.31 9.07 -18.82
CA THR A 45 4.97 8.87 -17.53
C THR A 45 4.04 9.34 -16.41
N LEU A 46 4.20 8.77 -15.21
CA LEU A 46 3.45 9.21 -14.01
C LEU A 46 3.61 10.72 -13.80
N THR A 47 4.82 11.23 -14.04
CA THR A 47 5.17 12.65 -13.98
C THR A 47 4.36 13.50 -14.96
N THR A 48 4.28 13.08 -16.22
CA THR A 48 3.48 13.77 -17.24
C THR A 48 2.00 13.79 -16.86
N PHE A 49 1.50 12.69 -16.31
CA PHE A 49 0.11 12.61 -15.85
C PHE A 49 -0.19 13.58 -14.70
N LEU A 50 0.64 13.60 -13.65
CA LEU A 50 0.49 14.54 -12.54
C LEU A 50 0.55 16.00 -13.04
N SER A 51 1.51 16.30 -13.92
CA SER A 51 1.64 17.64 -14.50
C SER A 51 0.39 18.07 -15.28
N ARG A 52 -0.22 17.15 -16.04
CA ARG A 52 -1.46 17.41 -16.77
C ARG A 52 -2.66 17.59 -15.85
N ILE A 53 -2.78 16.82 -14.77
CA ILE A 53 -3.82 17.03 -13.75
C ILE A 53 -3.70 18.45 -13.17
N VAL A 54 -2.50 18.85 -12.75
CA VAL A 54 -2.24 20.20 -12.24
C VAL A 54 -2.61 21.25 -13.29
N THR A 55 -2.24 21.03 -14.54
CA THR A 55 -2.58 21.93 -15.67
C THR A 55 -4.09 22.04 -15.86
N ILE A 56 -4.83 20.93 -15.81
CA ILE A 56 -6.29 20.91 -15.93
C ILE A 56 -6.93 21.66 -14.77
N PHE A 57 -6.49 21.43 -13.53
CA PHE A 57 -6.98 22.20 -12.37
C PHE A 57 -6.71 23.70 -12.53
N PHE A 58 -5.54 24.05 -13.06
CA PHE A 58 -5.18 25.45 -13.30
C PHE A 58 -6.05 26.08 -14.39
N ILE A 59 -6.30 25.37 -15.50
CA ILE A 59 -7.21 25.80 -16.57
C ILE A 59 -8.64 25.93 -16.05
N LEU A 60 -9.13 24.95 -15.28
CA LEU A 60 -10.46 25.01 -14.67
C LEU A 60 -10.58 26.17 -13.70
N GLY A 61 -9.55 26.43 -12.89
CA GLY A 61 -9.48 27.59 -12.01
C GLY A 61 -9.50 28.91 -12.79
N ALA A 62 -8.70 29.02 -13.85
CA ALA A 62 -8.68 30.18 -14.73
C ALA A 62 -10.03 30.40 -15.44
N ALA A 63 -10.65 29.32 -15.95
CA ALA A 63 -11.96 29.37 -16.59
C ALA A 63 -13.06 29.79 -15.61
N ALA A 64 -13.01 29.29 -14.37
CA ALA A 64 -13.93 29.72 -13.30
C ALA A 64 -13.77 31.20 -12.95
N ALA A 65 -12.53 31.70 -12.92
CA ALA A 65 -12.23 33.12 -12.70
C ALA A 65 -12.75 34.01 -13.84
N VAL A 66 -12.54 33.61 -15.10
CA VAL A 66 -12.97 34.37 -16.29
C VAL A 66 -14.49 34.38 -16.45
N THR A 67 -15.18 33.29 -16.11
CA THR A 67 -16.64 33.17 -16.28
C THR A 67 -17.43 34.01 -15.25
N LYS A 68 -16.76 34.76 -14.34
CA LYS A 68 -17.36 35.40 -13.15
C LYS A 68 -18.25 34.45 -12.33
N ARG A 69 -18.11 33.15 -12.58
CA ARG A 69 -18.71 32.06 -11.83
C ARG A 69 -17.72 31.62 -10.76
N THR A 70 -17.06 32.60 -10.15
CA THR A 70 -16.46 32.42 -8.85
C THR A 70 -17.63 32.08 -7.93
N VAL A 71 -17.66 30.83 -7.44
CA VAL A 71 -18.60 30.33 -6.43
C VAL A 71 -18.28 31.00 -5.09
N VAL A 72 -18.23 32.33 -5.09
CA VAL A 72 -17.82 33.17 -3.98
C VAL A 72 -18.56 34.49 -4.19
N ALA A 73 -19.79 34.55 -3.67
CA ALA A 73 -20.60 35.77 -3.66
C ALA A 73 -20.23 36.68 -2.48
N SER A 74 -19.61 36.12 -1.43
CA SER A 74 -19.17 36.81 -0.22
C SER A 74 -17.94 36.12 0.39
N PRO A 75 -16.98 36.85 1.00
CA PRO A 75 -15.87 36.27 1.76
C PRO A 75 -16.33 35.28 2.83
N GLU A 76 -17.53 35.50 3.40
CA GLU A 76 -18.12 34.67 4.46
C GLU A 76 -18.56 33.29 3.96
N ASP A 77 -19.02 33.20 2.70
CA ASP A 77 -19.38 31.93 2.05
C ASP A 77 -18.14 31.09 1.73
N VAL A 78 -17.00 31.73 1.46
CA VAL A 78 -15.72 31.02 1.25
C VAL A 78 -15.32 30.32 2.52
N THR A 79 -15.31 31.05 3.64
CA THR A 79 -14.90 30.51 4.94
C THR A 79 -15.81 29.37 5.35
N ALA A 80 -17.14 29.52 5.18
CA ALA A 80 -18.10 28.46 5.48
C ALA A 80 -17.95 27.23 4.57
N SER A 81 -17.66 27.41 3.28
CA SER A 81 -17.40 26.29 2.37
C SER A 81 -16.06 25.60 2.65
N MET A 82 -15.05 26.38 3.03
CA MET A 82 -13.71 25.91 3.34
C MET A 82 -13.71 25.15 4.66
N ASP A 83 -14.43 25.61 5.67
CA ASP A 83 -14.65 24.90 6.93
C ASP A 83 -15.41 23.60 6.70
N ARG A 84 -16.43 23.60 5.83
CA ARG A 84 -17.15 22.37 5.47
C ARG A 84 -16.26 21.37 4.74
N ALA A 85 -15.46 21.84 3.78
CA ALA A 85 -14.50 21.00 3.07
C ALA A 85 -13.41 20.48 4.02
N TYR A 86 -12.94 21.34 4.93
CA TYR A 86 -11.96 20.99 5.95
C TYR A 86 -12.51 19.94 6.90
N GLU A 87 -13.71 20.09 7.45
CA GLU A 87 -14.31 19.10 8.34
C GLU A 87 -14.52 17.73 7.66
N VAL A 88 -14.81 17.72 6.35
CA VAL A 88 -14.91 16.48 5.58
C VAL A 88 -13.54 15.84 5.34
N VAL A 89 -12.53 16.64 4.97
CA VAL A 89 -11.21 16.13 4.56
C VAL A 89 -10.30 15.84 5.76
N ARG A 90 -10.40 16.64 6.82
CA ARG A 90 -9.60 16.57 8.04
C ARG A 90 -9.53 15.15 8.61
N PRO A 91 -10.63 14.42 8.90
CA PRO A 91 -10.53 13.09 9.49
C PRO A 91 -9.80 12.09 8.58
N HIS A 92 -9.91 12.23 7.26
CA HIS A 92 -9.21 11.36 6.32
C HIS A 92 -7.72 11.68 6.26
N VAL A 93 -7.36 12.96 6.22
CA VAL A 93 -5.96 13.40 6.18
C VAL A 93 -5.27 13.10 7.51
N THR A 94 -5.88 13.45 8.64
CA THR A 94 -5.28 13.19 9.96
C THR A 94 -5.09 11.69 10.20
N LYS A 95 -6.05 10.85 9.81
CA LYS A 95 -5.91 9.40 9.87
C LYS A 95 -4.78 8.88 8.98
N SER A 96 -4.67 9.41 7.76
CA SER A 96 -3.62 9.00 6.81
C SER A 96 -2.24 9.43 7.31
N VAL A 97 -2.13 10.64 7.85
CA VAL A 97 -0.90 11.17 8.43
C VAL A 97 -0.52 10.38 9.70
N ASP A 98 -1.46 10.10 10.61
CA ASP A 98 -1.18 9.24 11.77
C ASP A 98 -0.68 7.86 11.35
N TRP A 99 -1.28 7.28 10.32
CA TRP A 99 -0.85 6.00 9.78
C TRP A 99 0.57 6.07 9.19
N MET A 100 0.88 7.09 8.39
CA MET A 100 2.22 7.30 7.86
C MET A 100 3.25 7.54 8.97
N VAL A 101 2.93 8.38 9.95
CA VAL A 101 3.80 8.64 11.11
C VAL A 101 4.02 7.35 11.88
N SER A 102 2.97 6.56 12.13
CA SER A 102 3.06 5.26 12.80
C SER A 102 3.98 4.28 12.05
N LEU A 103 3.96 4.30 10.71
CA LEU A 103 4.87 3.48 9.90
C LEU A 103 6.33 3.95 10.03
N VAL A 104 6.57 5.25 9.89
CA VAL A 104 7.91 5.84 9.91
C VAL A 104 8.55 5.78 11.29
N THR A 105 7.76 5.97 12.35
CA THR A 105 8.22 5.89 13.75
C THR A 105 8.32 4.47 14.28
N TRP A 106 8.04 3.45 13.45
CA TRP A 106 8.10 2.03 13.84
C TRP A 106 7.24 1.71 15.07
N ARG A 107 6.11 2.42 15.24
CA ARG A 107 5.18 2.20 16.36
C ARG A 107 4.67 0.75 16.38
N ASP A 108 4.48 0.17 15.20
CA ASP A 108 4.25 -1.27 15.01
C ASP A 108 5.39 -1.85 14.16
N TYR A 109 6.35 -2.49 14.82
CA TYR A 109 7.52 -3.08 14.15
C TYR A 109 7.14 -4.08 13.05
N ALA A 110 6.05 -4.84 13.22
CA ALA A 110 5.66 -5.85 12.25
C ALA A 110 5.10 -5.21 10.98
N VAL A 111 4.24 -4.18 11.12
CA VAL A 111 3.66 -3.48 9.98
C VAL A 111 4.71 -2.62 9.29
N SER A 112 5.53 -1.88 10.04
CA SER A 112 6.62 -1.06 9.50
C SER A 112 7.67 -1.91 8.78
N ALA A 113 8.08 -3.06 9.33
CA ALA A 113 9.01 -3.96 8.66
C ALA A 113 8.44 -4.50 7.34
N LYS A 114 7.17 -4.92 7.33
CA LYS A 114 6.49 -5.39 6.11
C LYS A 114 6.43 -4.29 5.05
N PHE A 115 6.07 -3.07 5.45
CA PHE A 115 6.02 -1.91 4.55
C PHE A 115 7.41 -1.56 4.00
N PHE A 116 8.43 -1.54 4.85
CA PHE A 116 9.81 -1.31 4.44
C PHE A 116 10.29 -2.37 3.43
N LEU A 117 10.07 -3.65 3.72
CA LEU A 117 10.45 -4.74 2.84
C LEU A 117 9.70 -4.67 1.50
N ALA A 118 8.40 -4.40 1.52
CA ALA A 118 7.61 -4.22 0.31
C ALA A 118 8.13 -3.04 -0.52
N THR A 119 8.45 -1.91 0.12
CA THR A 119 9.00 -0.72 -0.55
C THR A 119 10.38 -1.02 -1.14
N PHE A 120 11.22 -1.76 -0.42
CA PHE A 120 12.54 -2.16 -0.88
C PHE A 120 12.47 -3.07 -2.12
N VAL A 121 11.63 -4.10 -2.09
CA VAL A 121 11.40 -4.99 -3.24
C VAL A 121 10.83 -4.20 -4.43
N THR A 122 9.90 -3.29 -4.16
CA THR A 122 9.32 -2.42 -5.19
C THR A 122 10.38 -1.54 -5.83
N ALA A 123 11.26 -0.91 -5.03
CA ALA A 123 12.36 -0.09 -5.53
C ALA A 123 13.36 -0.90 -6.36
N PHE A 124 13.68 -2.12 -5.92
CA PHE A 124 14.55 -3.03 -6.66
C PHE A 124 13.95 -3.41 -8.03
N LEU A 125 12.65 -3.75 -8.06
CA LEU A 125 11.93 -4.06 -9.30
C LEU A 125 11.80 -2.82 -10.20
N GLY A 126 11.59 -1.64 -9.62
CA GLY A 126 11.51 -0.37 -10.35
C GLY A 126 12.83 0.03 -11.01
N ASN A 127 13.97 -0.48 -10.53
CA ASN A 127 15.25 -0.27 -11.22
C ASN A 127 15.38 -1.14 -12.48
N TRP A 128 14.60 -2.21 -12.61
CA TRP A 128 14.66 -3.14 -13.75
C TRP A 128 13.55 -2.89 -14.77
N MET A 129 12.47 -2.22 -14.36
CA MET A 129 11.25 -2.06 -15.15
C MET A 129 10.78 -0.61 -15.13
N SER A 130 10.13 -0.14 -16.20
CA SER A 130 9.51 1.18 -16.20
C SER A 130 8.34 1.26 -15.21
N ASP A 131 8.03 2.45 -14.70
CA ASP A 131 6.92 2.70 -13.76
C ASP A 131 5.60 2.08 -14.24
N THR A 132 5.33 2.21 -15.54
CA THR A 132 4.13 1.69 -16.18
C THR A 132 4.12 0.16 -16.20
N THR A 133 5.27 -0.48 -16.43
CA THR A 133 5.38 -1.94 -16.38
C THR A 133 5.18 -2.45 -14.95
N LEU A 134 5.69 -1.72 -13.96
CA LEU A 134 5.51 -2.06 -12.55
C LEU A 134 4.03 -2.00 -12.14
N LEU A 135 3.27 -1.00 -12.63
CA LEU A 135 1.82 -0.94 -12.45
C LEU A 135 1.09 -2.14 -13.08
N LEU A 136 1.52 -2.60 -14.26
CA LEU A 136 0.97 -3.80 -14.88
C LEU A 136 1.21 -5.04 -14.02
N VAL A 137 2.45 -5.20 -13.53
CA VAL A 137 2.80 -6.32 -12.66
C VAL A 137 1.95 -6.30 -11.39
N VAL A 138 1.78 -5.14 -10.76
CA VAL A 138 0.90 -4.99 -9.58
C VAL A 138 -0.54 -5.37 -9.92
N LEU A 139 -1.08 -4.93 -11.06
CA LEU A 139 -2.42 -5.28 -11.51
C LEU A 139 -2.57 -6.80 -11.70
N LEU A 140 -1.62 -7.41 -12.42
CA LEU A 140 -1.61 -8.86 -12.66
C LEU A 140 -1.51 -9.63 -11.35
N VAL A 141 -0.56 -9.29 -10.49
CA VAL A 141 -0.37 -9.94 -9.18
C VAL A 141 -1.61 -9.77 -8.31
N SER A 142 -2.23 -8.59 -8.30
CA SER A 142 -3.44 -8.34 -7.49
C SER A 142 -4.61 -9.24 -7.90
N PHE A 143 -4.81 -9.50 -9.20
CA PHE A 143 -5.90 -10.35 -9.68
C PHE A 143 -5.55 -11.84 -9.75
N THR A 144 -4.27 -12.20 -9.80
CA THR A 144 -3.83 -13.60 -9.94
C THR A 144 -3.39 -14.21 -8.62
N ALA A 145 -2.72 -13.45 -7.74
CA ALA A 145 -2.18 -13.97 -6.49
C ALA A 145 -3.27 -14.51 -5.55
N PRO A 146 -4.43 -13.87 -5.35
CA PRO A 146 -5.47 -14.39 -4.48
C PRO A 146 -6.05 -15.71 -5.01
N VAL A 147 -6.24 -15.81 -6.33
CA VAL A 147 -6.73 -17.04 -6.98
C VAL A 147 -5.71 -18.16 -6.87
N ALA A 148 -4.43 -17.85 -7.12
CA ALA A 148 -3.34 -18.82 -6.99
C ALA A 148 -3.20 -19.29 -5.54
N TYR A 149 -3.36 -18.38 -4.59
CA TYR A 149 -3.33 -18.67 -3.16
C TYR A 149 -4.47 -19.60 -2.76
N GLU A 150 -5.72 -19.32 -3.14
CA GLU A 150 -6.85 -20.20 -2.80
C GLU A 150 -6.68 -21.63 -3.35
N LYS A 151 -6.17 -21.76 -4.58
CA LYS A 151 -5.92 -23.07 -5.20
C LYS A 151 -4.80 -23.85 -4.51
N LYS A 152 -3.82 -23.15 -3.92
CA LYS A 152 -2.62 -23.74 -3.32
C LYS A 152 -2.52 -23.56 -1.81
N GLN A 153 -3.61 -23.15 -1.17
CA GLN A 153 -3.64 -22.75 0.23
C GLN A 153 -3.03 -23.84 1.15
N LYS A 154 -3.44 -25.10 0.95
CA LYS A 154 -2.96 -26.23 1.77
C LYS A 154 -1.45 -26.48 1.61
N GLU A 155 -0.92 -26.35 0.41
CA GLU A 155 0.51 -26.52 0.14
C GLU A 155 1.32 -25.36 0.74
N ILE A 156 0.83 -24.13 0.57
CA ILE A 156 1.48 -22.92 1.10
C ILE A 156 1.47 -22.93 2.62
N GLU A 157 0.35 -23.27 3.26
CA GLU A 157 0.25 -23.36 4.72
C GLU A 157 1.17 -24.43 5.30
N CYS A 158 1.30 -25.59 4.64
CA CYS A 158 2.23 -26.64 5.07
C CYS A 158 3.69 -26.18 5.03
N VAL A 159 4.09 -25.48 3.95
CA VAL A 159 5.44 -24.92 3.82
C VAL A 159 5.67 -23.80 4.83
N LEU A 160 4.69 -22.92 5.04
CA LEU A 160 4.77 -21.82 5.99
C LEU A 160 4.90 -22.34 7.43
N MET A 161 4.17 -23.39 7.79
CA MET A 161 4.27 -24.02 9.10
C MET A 161 5.68 -24.61 9.33
N LYS A 162 6.24 -25.29 8.33
CA LYS A 162 7.63 -25.79 8.39
C LYS A 162 8.61 -24.62 8.55
N ALA A 163 8.46 -23.56 7.77
CA ALA A 163 9.31 -22.38 7.84
C ALA A 163 9.26 -21.71 9.23
N HIS A 164 8.07 -21.61 9.84
CA HIS A 164 7.92 -21.12 11.21
C HIS A 164 8.68 -21.95 12.23
N VAL A 165 8.57 -23.29 12.15
CA VAL A 165 9.30 -24.18 13.06
C VAL A 165 10.82 -23.99 12.94
N TYR A 166 11.34 -23.84 11.72
CA TYR A 166 12.76 -23.55 11.52
C TYR A 166 13.13 -22.17 12.05
N ALA A 167 12.34 -21.13 11.77
CA ALA A 167 12.59 -19.78 12.27
C ALA A 167 12.63 -19.73 13.80
N ASP A 168 11.67 -20.37 14.47
CA ASP A 168 11.62 -20.44 15.93
C ASP A 168 12.82 -21.19 16.50
N LYS A 169 13.28 -22.25 15.83
CA LYS A 169 14.50 -22.97 16.23
C LYS A 169 15.73 -22.07 16.17
N TYR A 170 15.93 -21.32 15.09
CA TYR A 170 17.08 -20.43 14.95
C TYR A 170 17.00 -19.23 15.89
N LEU A 171 15.83 -18.61 16.06
CA LEU A 171 15.61 -17.54 17.03
C LEU A 171 15.85 -18.02 18.47
N GLY A 172 15.43 -19.24 18.79
CA GLY A 172 15.69 -19.88 20.07
C GLY A 172 17.19 -20.05 20.35
N MET A 173 17.96 -20.53 19.37
CA MET A 173 19.42 -20.68 19.50
C MET A 173 20.14 -19.33 19.66
N ILE A 174 19.71 -18.30 18.93
CA ILE A 174 20.29 -16.95 19.06
C ILE A 174 19.98 -16.38 20.45
N LYS A 175 18.75 -16.57 20.95
CA LYS A 175 18.35 -16.10 22.29
C LYS A 175 19.16 -16.78 23.39
N THR A 176 19.34 -18.10 23.34
CA THR A 176 20.12 -18.83 24.34
C THR A 176 21.59 -18.45 24.31
N GLN A 177 22.19 -18.27 23.13
CA GLN A 177 23.56 -17.77 23.00
C GLN A 177 23.73 -16.32 23.51
N ALA A 178 22.74 -15.46 23.27
CA ALA A 178 22.77 -14.09 23.79
C ALA A 178 22.67 -14.07 25.32
N SER A 179 21.81 -14.89 25.92
CA SER A 179 21.67 -15.00 27.37
C SER A 179 22.90 -15.60 28.06
N SER A 180 23.53 -16.63 27.47
CA SER A 180 24.75 -17.22 28.04
C SER A 180 25.91 -16.23 28.01
N LYS A 181 26.09 -15.51 26.89
CA LYS A 181 27.14 -14.50 26.76
C LYS A 181 26.96 -13.34 27.74
N LYS A 182 25.71 -12.93 28.01
CA LYS A 182 25.40 -11.91 29.02
C LYS A 182 25.79 -12.38 30.43
N GLN A 183 25.44 -13.61 30.81
CA GLN A 183 25.78 -14.17 32.12
C GLN A 183 27.31 -14.30 32.32
N THR A 184 28.04 -14.70 31.28
CA THR A 184 29.52 -14.76 31.34
C THR A 184 30.14 -13.39 31.56
N ILE A 185 29.62 -12.34 30.90
CA ILE A 185 30.12 -10.96 31.07
C ILE A 185 29.83 -10.44 32.49
N GLU A 186 28.62 -10.68 33.03
CA GLU A 186 28.27 -10.29 34.40
C GLU A 186 29.13 -11.01 35.46
N GLN A 187 29.43 -12.31 35.25
CA GLN A 187 30.33 -13.06 36.14
C GLN A 187 31.76 -12.52 36.10
N GLN A 188 32.30 -12.20 34.92
CA GLN A 188 33.64 -11.63 34.80
C GLN A 188 33.72 -10.22 35.43
N LEU A 189 32.66 -9.42 35.32
CA LEU A 189 32.59 -8.10 35.96
C LEU A 189 32.65 -8.21 37.49
N HIS A 190 31.85 -9.09 38.09
CA HIS A 190 31.85 -9.32 39.54
C HIS A 190 33.16 -9.93 40.08
N GLU A 191 33.87 -10.72 39.27
CA GLU A 191 35.23 -11.17 39.63
C GLU A 191 36.26 -10.05 39.56
N MET A 192 36.16 -9.13 38.60
CA MET A 192 37.04 -7.97 38.54
C MET A 192 36.80 -7.00 39.71
N GLU A 193 35.55 -6.75 40.08
CA GLU A 193 35.21 -5.92 41.25
C GLU A 193 35.74 -6.52 42.56
N ARG A 194 35.62 -7.84 42.75
CA ARG A 194 36.19 -8.53 43.92
C ARG A 194 37.70 -8.52 43.99
N LYS A 195 38.40 -8.42 42.85
CA LYS A 195 39.87 -8.34 42.80
C LYS A 195 40.40 -6.91 42.97
N ALA A 196 39.53 -5.90 42.83
CA ALA A 196 39.88 -4.49 42.95
C ALA A 196 39.68 -3.93 44.38
N GLN A 197 38.99 -4.67 45.25
CA GLN A 197 38.89 -4.43 46.70
C GLN A 197 39.96 -5.24 47.46
#